data_AF-A0A7V9ZJQ5-F1
#
_entry.id   AF-A0A7V9ZJQ5-F1
#
_cell.length_a   1.000
_cell.length_b   1.000
_cell.length_c   1.000
_cell.angle_alpha   90.00
_cell.angle_beta   90.00
_cell.angle_gamma   90.00
#
_symmetry.space_group_name_H-M   'P 1'
#
loop_
_entity.id
_entity.type
_entity.pdbx_description
1 polymer ?
#
loop_
_entity_poly.entity_id
_entity_poly.type
_entity_poly.pdbx_seq_one_letter_code
_entity_poly.pdbx_strand_id
1 'polypeptide(L)'
;MEPAGFDVDELIEFWTLLDEDRELLVGKRGATGLGFAVLLKHYSRYGRFPRGRSEVPVEVVEFVARQIGVAAADLGFYEWTGSTIEYHRAQVRDHLGYRLATVADQEALTGWLSEVVAYAERRPDRVREELLGEFRRLRIEPPTAGRLLRMVRSALRTAERSWASRIAERLGPSAMARLLNLIAISEDSDGENESDEAGALLSLIKASPGSVSLESMMTEIDKLKAVRALDLPVGLFADVAPRVLDGWRARA
;
A
#
# COMPACT_ATOMS: atom_id res chain seq x y z
N MET A 1 15.52 19.98 3.66
CA MET A 1 14.98 19.26 2.49
C MET A 1 14.35 20.33 1.63
N GLU A 2 15.07 20.84 0.65
CA GLU A 2 14.53 21.84 -0.29
C GLU A 2 13.33 21.21 -1.02
N PRO A 3 12.24 21.96 -1.27
CA PRO A 3 11.17 21.43 -2.12
C PRO A 3 11.79 21.21 -3.50
N ALA A 4 11.80 19.96 -3.96
CA ALA A 4 12.14 19.67 -5.34
C ALA A 4 11.12 20.43 -6.21
N GLY A 5 11.54 21.58 -6.75
CA GLY A 5 10.75 22.34 -7.69
C GLY A 5 10.42 21.46 -8.88
N PHE A 6 9.24 21.66 -9.47
CA PHE A 6 8.88 20.97 -10.71
C PHE A 6 9.94 21.27 -11.77
N ASP A 7 10.49 20.22 -12.37
CA ASP A 7 11.36 20.36 -13.52
C ASP A 7 10.54 20.93 -14.69
N VAL A 8 11.17 21.81 -15.49
CA VAL A 8 10.52 22.44 -16.65
C VAL A 8 10.07 21.38 -17.65
N ASP A 9 10.86 20.32 -17.82
CA ASP A 9 10.53 19.21 -18.71
C ASP A 9 9.27 18.48 -18.21
N GLU A 10 9.11 18.29 -16.89
CA GLU A 10 7.90 17.69 -16.31
C GLU A 10 6.66 18.59 -16.50
N LEU A 11 6.83 19.91 -16.40
CA LEU A 11 5.76 20.87 -16.71
C LEU A 11 5.32 20.77 -18.17
N ILE A 12 6.28 20.72 -19.10
CA ILE A 12 6.00 20.63 -20.53
C ILE A 12 5.29 19.30 -20.84
N GLU A 13 5.80 18.17 -20.32
CA GLU A 13 5.26 16.85 -20.62
C GLU A 13 3.83 16.66 -20.11
N PHE A 14 3.55 17.08 -18.87
CA PHE A 14 2.30 16.70 -18.21
C PHE A 14 1.29 17.84 -18.03
N TRP A 15 1.72 19.09 -18.13
CA TRP A 15 0.88 20.25 -17.81
C TRP A 15 0.64 21.18 -19.01
N THR A 16 1.19 20.86 -20.18
CA THR A 16 0.83 21.54 -21.44
C THR A 16 -0.60 21.20 -21.85
N LEU A 17 -1.41 22.22 -22.15
CA LEU A 17 -2.75 22.10 -22.69
C LEU A 17 -2.68 21.92 -24.21
N LEU A 18 -3.13 20.75 -24.65
CA LEU A 18 -3.28 20.41 -26.07
C LEU A 18 -4.52 21.08 -26.67
N ASP A 19 -4.67 21.03 -27.99
CA ASP A 19 -5.81 21.65 -28.67
C ASP A 19 -7.15 21.05 -28.21
N GLU A 20 -7.21 19.74 -28.03
CA GLU A 20 -8.38 19.03 -27.48
C GLU A 20 -8.70 19.48 -26.03
N ASP A 21 -7.68 19.76 -25.21
CA ASP A 21 -7.86 20.30 -23.86
C ASP A 21 -8.49 21.72 -23.92
N ARG A 22 -8.11 22.52 -24.93
CA ARG A 22 -8.58 23.90 -25.12
C ARG A 22 -10.03 23.97 -25.56
N GLU A 23 -10.52 23.00 -26.32
CA GLU A 23 -11.94 22.91 -26.68
C GLU A 23 -12.84 22.82 -25.44
N LEU A 24 -12.41 22.08 -24.42
CA LEU A 24 -13.15 21.96 -23.16
C LEU A 24 -13.17 23.25 -22.33
N LEU A 25 -12.22 24.16 -22.58
CA LEU A 25 -12.13 25.45 -21.90
C LEU A 25 -13.02 26.52 -22.54
N VAL A 26 -13.61 26.26 -23.71
CA VAL A 26 -14.51 27.21 -24.37
C VAL A 26 -15.68 27.56 -23.43
N GLY A 27 -15.91 28.87 -23.27
CA GLY A 27 -16.95 29.41 -22.38
C GLY A 27 -16.56 29.53 -20.91
N LYS A 28 -15.41 28.98 -20.48
CA LYS A 28 -14.88 29.11 -19.11
C LYS A 28 -13.90 30.29 -19.05
N ARG A 29 -13.95 31.11 -17.99
CA ARG A 29 -13.16 32.36 -17.90
C ARG A 29 -12.59 32.55 -16.50
N GLY A 30 -11.43 33.21 -16.40
CA GLY A 30 -10.76 33.51 -15.14
C GLY A 30 -10.61 32.26 -14.26
N ALA A 31 -11.11 32.35 -13.03
CA ALA A 31 -11.05 31.28 -12.03
C ALA A 31 -11.65 29.94 -12.50
N THR A 32 -12.76 29.95 -13.24
CA THR A 32 -13.41 28.70 -13.69
C THR A 32 -12.64 28.03 -14.82
N GLY A 33 -12.02 28.81 -15.71
CA GLY A 33 -11.12 28.31 -16.74
C GLY A 33 -9.85 27.69 -16.16
N LEU A 34 -9.20 28.42 -15.24
CA LEU A 34 -7.98 27.93 -14.57
C LEU A 34 -8.26 26.70 -13.71
N GLY A 35 -9.34 26.72 -12.91
CA GLY A 35 -9.76 25.58 -12.11
C GLY A 35 -10.03 24.34 -12.96
N PHE A 36 -10.76 24.49 -14.08
CA PHE A 36 -11.00 23.39 -15.01
C PHE A 36 -9.71 22.83 -15.62
N ALA A 37 -8.82 23.70 -16.13
CA ALA A 37 -7.56 23.28 -16.74
C ALA A 37 -6.68 22.49 -15.75
N VAL A 38 -6.60 22.95 -14.50
CA VAL A 38 -5.88 22.25 -13.44
C VAL A 38 -6.50 20.89 -13.13
N LEU A 39 -7.83 20.80 -13.03
CA LEU A 39 -8.51 19.52 -12.82
C LEU A 39 -8.25 18.54 -13.97
N LEU A 40 -8.34 19.00 -15.21
CA LEU A 40 -8.10 18.21 -16.40
C LEU A 40 -6.68 17.64 -16.42
N LYS A 41 -5.65 18.50 -16.34
CA LYS A 41 -4.25 18.03 -16.40
C LYS A 41 -3.87 17.16 -15.20
N HIS A 42 -4.34 17.51 -14.00
CA HIS A 42 -4.12 16.68 -12.82
C HIS A 42 -4.74 15.29 -13.00
N TYR A 43 -5.96 15.21 -13.56
CA TYR A 43 -6.60 13.94 -13.81
C TYR A 43 -5.90 13.13 -14.89
N SER A 44 -5.50 13.75 -16.00
CA SER A 44 -4.74 13.09 -17.07
C SER A 44 -3.43 12.48 -16.57
N ARG A 45 -2.75 13.16 -15.63
CA ARG A 45 -1.50 12.67 -15.02
C ARG A 45 -1.72 11.57 -13.99
N TYR A 46 -2.66 11.74 -13.07
CA TYR A 46 -2.76 10.90 -11.87
C TYR A 46 -3.94 9.92 -11.88
N GLY A 47 -4.88 10.05 -12.82
CA GLY A 47 -6.12 9.27 -12.88
C GLY A 47 -7.10 9.57 -11.74
N ARG A 48 -6.95 10.71 -11.08
CA ARG A 48 -7.80 11.17 -9.98
C ARG A 48 -7.83 12.68 -9.90
N PHE A 49 -8.89 13.23 -9.32
CA PHE A 49 -8.93 14.64 -8.98
C PHE A 49 -8.01 14.98 -7.78
N PRO A 50 -7.49 16.22 -7.72
CA PRO A 50 -6.87 16.75 -6.52
C PRO A 50 -7.92 16.84 -5.39
N ARG A 51 -7.49 16.61 -4.14
CA ARG A 51 -8.37 16.76 -2.97
C ARG A 51 -8.73 18.22 -2.67
N GLY A 52 -7.94 19.15 -3.18
CA GLY A 52 -8.12 20.59 -3.03
C GLY A 52 -6.92 21.34 -3.60
N ARG A 53 -6.94 22.66 -3.47
CA ARG A 53 -5.88 23.56 -3.97
C ARG A 53 -4.47 23.18 -3.50
N SER A 54 -4.33 22.68 -2.27
CA SER A 54 -3.03 22.37 -1.66
C SER A 54 -2.31 21.19 -2.30
N GLU A 55 -3.01 20.31 -3.03
CA GLU A 55 -2.37 19.22 -3.78
C GLU A 55 -1.77 19.69 -5.12
N VAL A 56 -2.02 20.94 -5.51
CA VAL A 56 -1.52 21.50 -6.77
C VAL A 56 -0.36 22.45 -6.47
N PRO A 57 0.87 22.15 -6.90
CA PRO A 57 2.04 23.02 -6.76
C PRO A 57 1.83 24.39 -7.38
N VAL A 58 2.47 25.42 -6.84
CA VAL A 58 2.31 26.81 -7.31
C VAL A 58 2.84 26.95 -8.74
N GLU A 59 3.96 26.30 -9.03
CA GLU A 59 4.64 26.27 -10.33
C GLU A 59 3.74 25.71 -11.43
N VAL A 60 2.99 24.65 -11.09
CA VAL A 60 1.97 24.05 -11.98
C VAL A 60 0.85 25.05 -12.27
N VAL A 61 0.34 25.73 -11.24
CA VAL A 61 -0.74 26.72 -11.42
C VAL A 61 -0.28 27.88 -12.29
N GLU A 62 0.92 28.41 -12.06
CA GLU A 62 1.51 29.49 -12.86
C GLU A 62 1.75 29.05 -14.31
N PHE A 63 2.24 27.82 -14.52
CA PHE A 63 2.45 27.26 -15.84
C PHE A 63 1.14 27.13 -16.63
N VAL A 64 0.09 26.58 -16.02
CA VAL A 64 -1.23 26.42 -16.66
C VAL A 64 -1.90 27.78 -16.88
N ALA A 65 -1.83 28.70 -15.92
CA ALA A 65 -2.44 30.03 -16.03
C ALA A 65 -1.87 30.85 -17.21
N ARG A 66 -0.56 30.78 -17.44
CA ARG A 66 0.09 31.43 -18.59
C ARG A 66 -0.44 30.93 -19.94
N GLN A 67 -0.72 29.64 -20.06
CA GLN A 67 -1.20 29.04 -21.32
C GLN A 67 -2.62 29.47 -21.73
N ILE A 68 -3.42 29.96 -20.77
CA ILE A 68 -4.80 30.41 -20.99
C ILE A 68 -4.95 31.93 -20.78
N GLY A 69 -3.86 32.64 -20.49
CA GLY A 69 -3.82 34.10 -20.38
C GLY A 69 -4.53 34.68 -19.16
N VAL A 70 -4.53 33.99 -18.02
CA VAL A 70 -5.16 34.46 -16.76
C VAL A 70 -4.14 34.57 -15.62
N ALA A 71 -4.50 35.25 -14.54
CA ALA A 71 -3.62 35.35 -13.38
C ALA A 71 -3.65 34.05 -12.57
N ALA A 72 -2.49 33.56 -12.11
CA ALA A 72 -2.41 32.38 -11.25
C ALA A 72 -3.21 32.54 -9.94
N ALA A 73 -3.30 33.78 -9.44
CA ALA A 73 -4.11 34.16 -8.28
C ALA A 73 -5.61 33.91 -8.49
N ASP A 74 -6.10 33.87 -9.74
CA ASP A 74 -7.51 33.64 -10.03
C ASP A 74 -7.99 32.27 -9.55
N LEU A 75 -7.09 31.28 -9.44
CA LEU A 75 -7.42 29.98 -8.87
C LEU A 75 -7.90 30.07 -7.42
N GLY A 76 -7.52 31.13 -6.69
CA GLY A 76 -8.01 31.41 -5.34
C GLY A 76 -9.52 31.66 -5.28
N PHE A 77 -10.14 32.09 -6.38
CA PHE A 77 -11.59 32.29 -6.49
C PHE A 77 -12.32 31.05 -7.03
N TYR A 78 -11.61 29.96 -7.33
CA TYR A 78 -12.24 28.72 -7.78
C TYR A 78 -12.79 27.94 -6.59
N GLU A 79 -14.07 27.57 -6.64
CA GLU A 79 -14.72 26.78 -5.60
C GLU A 79 -14.37 25.29 -5.75
N TRP A 80 -13.73 24.73 -4.71
CA TRP A 80 -13.33 23.32 -4.64
C TRP A 80 -14.43 22.37 -4.14
N THR A 81 -15.62 22.92 -3.94
CA THR A 81 -16.84 22.24 -3.51
C THR A 81 -18.04 22.89 -4.20
N GLY A 82 -19.12 22.14 -4.42
CA GLY A 82 -20.35 22.67 -5.01
C GLY A 82 -20.62 22.15 -6.42
N SER A 83 -21.70 22.63 -7.02
CA SER A 83 -22.22 22.12 -8.30
C SER A 83 -21.27 22.37 -9.48
N THR A 84 -20.57 23.50 -9.50
CA THR A 84 -19.64 23.87 -10.59
C THR A 84 -18.48 22.88 -10.70
N ILE A 85 -17.83 22.54 -9.58
CA ILE A 85 -16.74 21.55 -9.62
C ILE A 85 -17.25 20.15 -9.94
N GLU A 86 -18.44 19.75 -9.46
CA GLU A 86 -19.01 18.45 -9.81
C GLU A 86 -19.34 18.35 -11.31
N TYR A 87 -19.85 19.43 -11.91
CA TYR A 87 -20.04 19.53 -13.35
C TYR A 87 -18.70 19.42 -14.11
N HIS A 88 -17.66 20.14 -13.66
CA HIS A 88 -16.32 20.05 -14.25
C HIS A 88 -15.74 18.63 -14.13
N ARG A 89 -15.89 17.97 -12.98
CA ARG A 89 -15.42 16.60 -12.76
C ARG A 89 -16.12 15.62 -13.70
N ALA A 90 -17.42 15.77 -13.93
CA ALA A 90 -18.15 14.96 -14.91
C ALA A 90 -17.59 15.15 -16.33
N GLN A 91 -17.42 16.40 -16.77
CA GLN A 91 -16.84 16.70 -18.10
C GLN A 91 -15.44 16.10 -18.29
N VAL A 92 -14.58 16.19 -17.27
CA VAL A 92 -13.23 15.61 -17.33
C VAL A 92 -13.28 14.09 -17.40
N ARG A 93 -14.15 13.43 -16.62
CA ARG A 93 -14.31 11.97 -16.69
C ARG A 93 -14.79 11.53 -18.06
N ASP A 94 -15.81 12.18 -18.60
CA ASP A 94 -16.38 11.85 -19.90
C ASP A 94 -15.34 12.02 -21.02
N HIS A 95 -14.62 13.14 -21.01
CA HIS A 95 -13.57 13.40 -21.99
C HIS A 95 -12.41 12.39 -21.92
N LEU A 96 -11.96 12.03 -20.70
CA LEU A 96 -10.87 11.08 -20.51
C LEU A 96 -11.31 9.62 -20.54
N GLY A 97 -12.61 9.34 -20.73
CA GLY A 97 -13.17 7.98 -20.77
C GLY A 97 -13.10 7.24 -19.43
N TYR A 98 -13.12 7.96 -18.30
CA TYR A 98 -13.10 7.35 -16.97
C TYR A 98 -14.51 7.15 -16.42
N ARG A 99 -14.71 6.03 -15.71
CA ARG A 99 -15.91 5.78 -14.93
C ARG A 99 -15.61 5.70 -13.43
N LEU A 100 -16.61 5.90 -12.59
CA LEU A 100 -16.47 5.73 -11.15
C LEU A 100 -16.28 4.25 -10.77
N ALA A 101 -15.49 4.01 -9.73
CA ALA A 101 -15.35 2.68 -9.13
C ALA A 101 -16.65 2.23 -8.45
N THR A 102 -17.13 1.05 -8.83
CA THR A 102 -18.20 0.34 -8.13
C THR A 102 -17.66 -0.43 -6.93
N VAL A 103 -18.54 -1.00 -6.11
CA VAL A 103 -18.13 -1.92 -5.04
C VAL A 103 -17.49 -3.19 -5.62
N ALA A 104 -18.05 -3.72 -6.71
CA ALA A 104 -17.51 -4.90 -7.39
C ALA A 104 -16.08 -4.65 -7.93
N ASP A 105 -15.81 -3.47 -8.51
CA ASP A 105 -14.45 -3.11 -8.94
C ASP A 105 -13.47 -3.11 -7.76
N GLN A 106 -13.89 -2.56 -6.61
CA GLN A 106 -13.04 -2.50 -5.42
C GLN A 106 -12.75 -3.90 -4.86
N GLU A 107 -13.75 -4.79 -4.85
CA GLU A 107 -13.57 -6.17 -4.42
C GLU A 107 -12.63 -6.93 -5.35
N ALA A 108 -12.88 -6.86 -6.67
CA ALA A 108 -12.04 -7.49 -7.68
C ALA A 108 -10.58 -7.00 -7.61
N LEU A 109 -10.38 -5.68 -7.52
CA LEU A 109 -9.05 -5.10 -7.41
C LEU A 109 -8.37 -5.43 -6.08
N THR A 110 -9.12 -5.58 -4.98
CA THR A 110 -8.54 -6.02 -3.71
C THR A 110 -8.07 -7.47 -3.78
N GLY A 111 -8.83 -8.34 -4.45
CA GLY A 111 -8.44 -9.73 -4.73
C GLY A 111 -7.17 -9.80 -5.57
N TRP A 112 -7.17 -9.15 -6.73
CA TRP A 112 -5.98 -9.02 -7.59
C TRP A 112 -4.76 -8.48 -6.83
N LEU A 113 -4.95 -7.41 -6.04
CA LEU A 113 -3.87 -6.81 -5.26
C LEU A 113 -3.29 -7.78 -4.24
N SER A 114 -4.12 -8.66 -3.68
CA SER A 114 -3.67 -9.66 -2.70
C SER A 114 -2.84 -10.77 -3.33
N GLU A 115 -3.24 -11.25 -4.50
CA GLU A 115 -2.64 -12.40 -5.18
C GLU A 115 -1.40 -12.03 -6.00
N VAL A 116 -1.46 -10.89 -6.69
CA VAL A 116 -0.44 -10.51 -7.68
C VAL A 116 0.64 -9.62 -7.07
N VAL A 117 0.26 -8.73 -6.15
CA VAL A 117 1.17 -7.69 -5.63
C VAL A 117 1.58 -7.98 -4.19
N ALA A 118 0.60 -8.03 -3.28
CA ALA A 118 0.83 -8.13 -1.83
C ALA A 118 1.42 -9.47 -1.38
N TYR A 119 1.40 -10.47 -2.27
CA TYR A 119 2.05 -11.76 -2.08
C TYR A 119 3.58 -11.63 -2.03
N ALA A 120 4.16 -10.68 -2.78
CA ALA A 120 5.60 -10.45 -2.87
C ALA A 120 6.05 -9.10 -2.28
N GLU A 121 5.23 -8.05 -2.35
CA GLU A 121 5.53 -6.72 -1.80
C GLU A 121 4.73 -6.45 -0.53
N ARG A 122 5.42 -6.03 0.53
CA ARG A 122 4.82 -5.79 1.87
C ARG A 122 4.75 -4.33 2.25
N ARG A 123 5.44 -3.44 1.52
CA ARG A 123 5.44 -1.99 1.78
C ARG A 123 4.09 -1.38 1.36
N PRO A 124 3.29 -0.83 2.28
CA PRO A 124 1.95 -0.32 1.97
C PRO A 124 1.94 0.76 0.88
N ASP A 125 2.95 1.63 0.85
CA ASP A 125 3.04 2.68 -0.17
C ASP A 125 3.27 2.14 -1.58
N ARG A 126 4.11 1.09 -1.73
CA ARG A 126 4.34 0.44 -3.03
C ARG A 126 3.09 -0.32 -3.50
N VAL A 127 2.45 -1.06 -2.60
CA VAL A 127 1.18 -1.74 -2.92
C VAL A 127 0.09 -0.73 -3.30
N ARG A 128 0.06 0.44 -2.67
CA ARG A 128 -0.86 1.53 -3.06
C ARG A 128 -0.54 2.09 -4.44
N GLU A 129 0.74 2.25 -4.79
CA GLU A 129 1.17 2.72 -6.11
C GLU A 129 0.69 1.78 -7.23
N GLU A 130 0.87 0.47 -7.04
CA GLU A 130 0.37 -0.56 -7.97
C GLU A 130 -1.15 -0.52 -8.10
N LEU A 131 -1.87 -0.41 -6.98
CA LEU A 131 -3.34 -0.28 -7.00
C LEU A 131 -3.80 0.93 -7.82
N LEU A 132 -3.15 2.09 -7.64
CA LEU A 132 -3.46 3.29 -8.42
C LEU A 132 -3.10 3.13 -9.90
N GLY A 133 -2.01 2.43 -10.20
CA GLY A 133 -1.64 2.05 -11.57
C GLY A 133 -2.72 1.23 -12.25
N GLU A 134 -3.27 0.24 -11.54
CA GLU A 134 -4.31 -0.63 -12.06
C GLU A 134 -5.65 0.08 -12.27
N PHE A 135 -6.03 0.98 -11.35
CA PHE A 135 -7.18 1.88 -11.56
C PHE A 135 -7.04 2.71 -12.84
N ARG A 136 -5.85 3.29 -13.08
CA ARG A 136 -5.55 4.03 -14.31
C ARG A 136 -5.63 3.15 -15.55
N ARG A 137 -5.02 1.95 -15.50
CA ARG A 137 -5.02 0.99 -16.61
C ARG A 137 -6.44 0.61 -17.03
N LEU A 138 -7.34 0.46 -16.06
CA LEU A 138 -8.75 0.12 -16.28
C LEU A 138 -9.65 1.33 -16.57
N ARG A 139 -9.11 2.56 -16.58
CA ARG A 139 -9.88 3.80 -16.71
C ARG A 139 -11.01 3.91 -15.66
N ILE A 140 -10.68 3.54 -14.43
CA ILE A 140 -11.60 3.62 -13.28
C ILE A 140 -11.06 4.69 -12.32
N GLU A 141 -11.90 5.66 -11.95
CA GLU A 141 -11.56 6.63 -10.91
C GLU A 141 -11.39 5.90 -9.57
N PRO A 142 -10.22 6.01 -8.91
CA PRO A 142 -10.01 5.35 -7.65
C PRO A 142 -10.96 5.92 -6.59
N PRO A 143 -11.39 5.10 -5.61
CA PRO A 143 -12.21 5.60 -4.51
C PRO A 143 -11.42 6.56 -3.60
N THR A 144 -12.08 7.08 -2.58
CA THR A 144 -11.46 7.96 -1.59
C THR A 144 -10.18 7.37 -1.00
N ALA A 145 -9.24 8.24 -0.60
CA ALA A 145 -7.96 7.83 -0.03
C ALA A 145 -8.10 6.86 1.15
N GLY A 146 -9.06 7.11 2.05
CA GLY A 146 -9.34 6.21 3.17
C GLY A 146 -9.80 4.83 2.73
N ARG A 147 -10.57 4.74 1.64
CA ARG A 147 -11.03 3.48 1.05
C ARG A 147 -9.89 2.74 0.35
N LEU A 148 -9.04 3.43 -0.41
CA LEU A 148 -7.80 2.87 -0.96
C LEU A 148 -6.91 2.27 0.14
N LEU A 149 -6.68 3.00 1.24
CA LEU A 149 -5.90 2.51 2.37
C LEU A 149 -6.53 1.29 3.04
N ARG A 150 -7.87 1.18 3.06
CA ARG A 150 -8.55 -0.03 3.54
C ARG A 150 -8.34 -1.21 2.58
N MET A 151 -8.45 -1.00 1.27
CA MET A 151 -8.19 -2.03 0.26
C MET A 151 -6.76 -2.57 0.35
N VAL A 152 -5.76 -1.69 0.42
CA VAL A 152 -4.34 -2.06 0.57
C VAL A 152 -4.11 -2.88 1.85
N ARG A 153 -4.64 -2.42 3.00
CA ARG A 153 -4.53 -3.18 4.25
C ARG A 153 -5.25 -4.53 4.18
N SER A 154 -6.38 -4.59 3.48
CA SER A 154 -7.11 -5.84 3.28
C SER A 154 -6.29 -6.83 2.46
N ALA A 155 -5.78 -6.39 1.31
CA ALA A 155 -4.93 -7.21 0.44
C ALA A 155 -3.67 -7.74 1.15
N LEU A 156 -2.97 -6.88 1.90
CA LEU A 156 -1.80 -7.27 2.69
C LEU A 156 -2.14 -8.34 3.75
N ARG A 157 -3.28 -8.21 4.43
CA ARG A 157 -3.74 -9.22 5.41
C ARG A 157 -4.16 -10.52 4.73
N THR A 158 -4.86 -10.45 3.60
CA THR A 158 -5.27 -11.64 2.84
C THR A 158 -4.05 -12.41 2.35
N ALA A 159 -3.07 -11.73 1.77
CA ALA A 159 -1.81 -12.34 1.35
C ALA A 159 -1.05 -13.00 2.52
N GLU A 160 -1.05 -12.36 3.69
CA GLU A 160 -0.43 -12.93 4.89
C GLU A 160 -1.12 -14.19 5.40
N ARG A 161 -2.46 -14.21 5.41
CA ARG A 161 -3.22 -15.42 5.77
C ARG A 161 -2.99 -16.55 4.76
N SER A 162 -2.94 -16.22 3.47
CA SER A 162 -2.63 -17.18 2.42
C SER A 162 -1.24 -17.81 2.63
N TRP A 163 -0.24 -16.99 2.96
CA TRP A 163 1.09 -17.48 3.33
C TRP A 163 1.04 -18.40 4.56
N ALA A 164 0.36 -17.99 5.62
CA ALA A 164 0.25 -18.79 6.84
C ALA A 164 -0.41 -20.16 6.57
N SER A 165 -1.49 -20.20 5.79
CA SER A 165 -2.13 -21.47 5.39
C SER A 165 -1.17 -22.36 4.60
N ARG A 166 -0.52 -21.80 3.59
CA ARG A 166 0.40 -22.54 2.71
C ARG A 166 1.61 -23.08 3.45
N ILE A 167 2.14 -22.34 4.42
CA ILE A 167 3.24 -22.77 5.28
C ILE A 167 2.74 -23.86 6.25
N ALA A 168 1.56 -23.69 6.85
CA ALA A 168 0.98 -24.67 7.75
C ALA A 168 0.75 -26.03 7.07
N GLU A 169 0.26 -26.01 5.82
CA GLU A 169 0.07 -27.20 4.99
C GLU A 169 1.38 -27.97 4.72
N ARG A 170 2.53 -27.28 4.76
CA ARG A 170 3.85 -27.91 4.54
C ARG A 170 4.44 -28.58 5.78
N LEU A 171 4.02 -28.19 6.99
CA LEU A 171 4.64 -28.64 8.23
C LEU A 171 4.44 -30.14 8.50
N GLY A 172 3.40 -30.74 7.95
CA GLY A 172 2.99 -32.09 8.31
C GLY A 172 2.55 -32.20 9.79
N PRO A 173 1.90 -33.30 10.18
CA PRO A 173 1.27 -33.41 11.50
C PRO A 173 2.29 -33.43 12.65
N SER A 174 3.46 -34.05 12.45
CA SER A 174 4.46 -34.19 13.51
C SER A 174 5.16 -32.87 13.85
N ALA A 175 5.61 -32.12 12.84
CA ALA A 175 6.25 -30.82 13.09
C ALA A 175 5.23 -29.80 13.61
N MET A 176 3.96 -29.85 13.14
CA MET A 176 2.88 -29.05 13.68
C MET A 176 2.67 -29.33 15.18
N ALA A 177 2.59 -30.60 15.60
CA ALA A 177 2.43 -30.96 17.00
C ALA A 177 3.60 -30.45 17.87
N ARG A 178 4.84 -30.57 17.37
CA ARG A 178 6.02 -30.04 18.06
C ARG A 178 6.00 -28.52 18.21
N LEU A 179 5.55 -27.80 17.18
CA LEU A 179 5.40 -26.34 17.24
C LEU A 179 4.28 -25.91 18.18
N LEU A 180 3.14 -26.62 18.18
CA LEU A 180 2.05 -26.35 19.12
C LEU A 180 2.49 -26.59 20.57
N ASN A 181 3.33 -27.60 20.82
CA ASN A 181 3.89 -27.84 22.14
C ASN A 181 4.80 -26.69 22.63
N LEU A 182 5.41 -25.91 21.74
CA LEU A 182 6.20 -24.73 22.15
C LEU A 182 5.35 -23.55 22.65
N ILE A 183 4.05 -23.53 22.32
CA ILE A 183 3.14 -22.44 22.67
C ILE A 183 1.99 -22.88 23.58
N ALA A 184 1.93 -24.17 23.92
CA ALA A 184 0.88 -24.70 24.78
C ALA A 184 1.01 -24.08 26.18
N ILE A 185 -0.06 -23.42 26.62
CA ILE A 185 -0.30 -23.08 28.01
C ILE A 185 -1.31 -24.14 28.48
N SER A 186 -0.95 -25.02 29.42
CA SER A 186 -1.92 -26.01 29.89
C SER A 186 -2.96 -25.34 30.78
N GLU A 187 -4.24 -25.45 30.42
CA GLU A 187 -5.36 -24.96 31.25
C GLU A 187 -5.69 -25.91 32.43
N ASP A 188 -5.06 -27.09 32.51
CA ASP A 188 -5.37 -28.15 33.50
C ASP A 188 -4.22 -28.45 34.50
N SER A 189 -3.43 -27.45 34.89
CA SER A 189 -2.35 -27.66 35.87
C SER A 189 -2.70 -27.06 37.24
N ASP A 190 -3.46 -27.81 38.05
CA ASP A 190 -3.40 -27.77 39.52
C ASP A 190 -2.06 -28.36 40.05
N GLY A 191 -0.95 -28.15 39.31
CA GLY A 191 0.36 -28.73 39.57
C GLY A 191 1.48 -27.91 38.93
N GLU A 192 2.31 -27.31 39.77
CA GLU A 192 3.21 -26.17 39.53
C GLU A 192 4.41 -26.34 38.56
N ASN A 193 4.54 -27.34 37.68
CA ASN A 193 5.84 -27.52 36.97
C ASN A 193 5.87 -27.87 35.48
N GLU A 194 4.83 -28.40 34.83
CA GLU A 194 4.94 -28.77 33.40
C GLU A 194 4.45 -27.68 32.43
N SER A 195 3.62 -26.76 32.92
CA SER A 195 2.98 -25.71 32.11
C SER A 195 3.88 -24.51 31.83
N ASP A 196 4.80 -24.21 32.75
CA ASP A 196 5.79 -23.14 32.63
C ASP A 196 6.95 -23.50 31.67
N GLU A 197 7.26 -24.79 31.49
CA GLU A 197 8.42 -25.24 30.71
C GLU A 197 8.26 -25.01 29.18
N ALA A 198 7.07 -25.21 28.63
CA ALA A 198 6.80 -25.04 27.19
C ALA A 198 6.93 -23.58 26.73
N GLY A 199 6.25 -22.67 27.43
CA GLY A 199 6.37 -21.23 27.22
C GLY A 199 7.76 -20.69 27.54
N ALA A 200 8.44 -21.27 28.56
CA ALA A 200 9.84 -20.98 28.86
C ALA A 200 10.78 -21.42 27.73
N LEU A 201 10.54 -22.55 27.07
CA LEU A 201 11.39 -23.03 25.98
C LEU A 201 11.35 -22.12 24.75
N LEU A 202 10.17 -21.67 24.33
CA LEU A 202 10.07 -20.69 23.23
C LEU A 202 10.73 -19.35 23.63
N SER A 203 10.53 -18.91 24.87
CA SER A 203 11.18 -17.70 25.40
C SER A 203 12.71 -17.83 25.42
N LEU A 204 13.21 -19.01 25.80
CA LEU A 204 14.65 -19.35 25.79
C LEU A 204 15.21 -19.33 24.37
N ILE A 205 14.51 -19.93 23.40
CA ILE A 205 14.93 -19.93 21.98
C ILE A 205 15.02 -18.50 21.43
N LYS A 206 14.12 -17.60 21.83
CA LYS A 206 14.12 -16.19 21.38
C LYS A 206 15.16 -15.31 22.07
N ALA A 207 15.69 -15.72 23.23
CA ALA A 207 16.63 -14.92 24.00
C ALA A 207 17.96 -14.75 23.25
N SER A 208 18.48 -13.52 23.22
CA SER A 208 19.80 -13.24 22.64
C SER A 208 20.92 -13.97 23.41
N PRO A 209 22.01 -14.36 22.73
CA PRO A 209 23.15 -14.98 23.37
C PRO A 209 23.81 -14.03 24.39
N GLY A 210 24.26 -14.59 25.51
CA GLY A 210 24.99 -13.87 26.56
C GLY A 210 26.45 -13.59 26.19
N SER A 211 27.20 -13.02 27.14
CA SER A 211 28.65 -12.87 27.01
C SER A 211 29.34 -14.23 26.82
N VAL A 212 30.40 -14.26 26.01
CA VAL A 212 31.13 -15.50 25.70
C VAL A 212 31.68 -16.14 26.99
N SER A 213 31.05 -17.24 27.41
CA SER A 213 31.45 -18.10 28.52
C SER A 213 31.11 -19.56 28.18
N LEU A 214 31.71 -20.53 28.88
CA LEU A 214 31.36 -21.94 28.71
C LEU A 214 29.86 -22.19 28.97
N GLU A 215 29.33 -21.56 30.02
CA GLU A 215 27.93 -21.64 30.39
C GLU A 215 27.01 -21.07 29.29
N SER A 216 27.34 -19.89 28.75
CA SER A 216 26.59 -19.32 27.62
C SER A 216 26.68 -20.22 26.39
N MET A 217 27.83 -20.84 26.11
CA MET A 217 27.99 -21.75 24.98
C MET A 217 27.13 -23.01 25.15
N MET A 218 27.05 -23.57 26.35
CA MET A 218 26.19 -24.72 26.65
C MET A 218 24.71 -24.37 26.45
N THR A 219 24.26 -23.22 26.95
CA THR A 219 22.89 -22.72 26.75
C THR A 219 22.55 -22.55 25.26
N GLU A 220 23.45 -21.97 24.46
CA GLU A 220 23.23 -21.82 23.01
C GLU A 220 23.22 -23.18 22.27
N ILE A 221 24.01 -24.16 22.72
CA ILE A 221 23.96 -25.53 22.18
C ILE A 221 22.60 -26.16 22.46
N ASP A 222 22.06 -26.00 23.67
CA ASP A 222 20.76 -26.58 24.03
C ASP A 222 19.60 -25.89 23.31
N LYS A 223 19.66 -24.56 23.11
CA LYS A 223 18.74 -23.85 22.19
C LYS A 223 18.79 -24.44 20.78
N LEU A 224 20.00 -24.67 20.25
CA LEU A 224 20.17 -25.23 18.91
C LEU A 224 19.61 -26.65 18.81
N LYS A 225 19.80 -27.50 19.84
CA LYS A 225 19.20 -28.84 19.90
C LYS A 225 17.67 -28.76 19.92
N ALA A 226 17.10 -27.87 20.73
CA ALA A 226 15.66 -27.67 20.80
C ALA A 226 15.07 -27.24 19.45
N VAL A 227 15.71 -26.28 18.76
CA VAL A 227 15.29 -25.84 17.42
C VAL A 227 15.41 -26.98 16.40
N ARG A 228 16.50 -27.77 16.43
CA ARG A 228 16.67 -28.91 15.53
C ARG A 228 15.66 -30.02 15.79
N ALA A 229 15.25 -30.24 17.04
CA ALA A 229 14.26 -31.24 17.41
C ALA A 229 12.86 -30.94 16.86
N LEU A 230 12.58 -29.69 16.47
CA LEU A 230 11.35 -29.34 15.75
C LEU A 230 11.25 -30.04 14.40
N ASP A 231 12.40 -30.39 13.80
CA ASP A 231 12.48 -31.19 12.58
C ASP A 231 11.56 -30.59 11.49
N LEU A 232 11.80 -29.31 11.21
CA LEU A 232 11.03 -28.52 10.25
C LEU A 232 11.42 -28.94 8.82
N PRO A 233 10.43 -29.11 7.91
CA PRO A 233 10.69 -29.51 6.53
C PRO A 233 11.64 -28.55 5.79
N VAL A 234 12.57 -29.13 5.03
CA VAL A 234 13.40 -28.35 4.10
C VAL A 234 12.50 -27.70 3.06
N GLY A 235 12.68 -26.40 2.80
CA GLY A 235 11.87 -25.66 1.85
C GLY A 235 10.52 -25.17 2.39
N LEU A 236 10.32 -25.15 3.71
CA LEU A 236 9.12 -24.58 4.35
C LEU A 236 8.75 -23.20 3.80
N PHE A 237 9.75 -22.39 3.43
CA PHE A 237 9.62 -21.04 2.90
C PHE A 237 10.12 -20.88 1.44
N ALA A 238 10.23 -21.97 0.66
CA ALA A 238 10.96 -21.97 -0.62
C ALA A 238 10.47 -20.94 -1.66
N ASP A 239 9.21 -20.55 -1.62
CA ASP A 239 8.55 -19.61 -2.53
C ASP A 239 8.23 -18.26 -1.86
N VAL A 240 8.55 -18.10 -0.58
CA VAL A 240 8.31 -16.86 0.15
C VAL A 240 9.35 -15.83 -0.29
N ALA A 241 8.88 -14.70 -0.80
CA ALA A 241 9.78 -13.61 -1.17
C ALA A 241 10.62 -13.15 0.04
N PRO A 242 11.93 -12.89 -0.11
CA PRO A 242 12.81 -12.53 1.02
C PRO A 242 12.30 -11.37 1.88
N ARG A 243 11.71 -10.33 1.26
CA ARG A 243 11.11 -9.20 1.97
C ARG A 243 9.97 -9.58 2.90
N VAL A 244 9.21 -10.63 2.56
CA VAL A 244 8.13 -11.15 3.40
C VAL A 244 8.74 -11.82 4.63
N LEU A 245 9.79 -12.62 4.45
CA LEU A 245 10.54 -13.23 5.56
C LEU A 245 11.17 -12.17 6.48
N ASP A 246 11.79 -11.15 5.91
CA ASP A 246 12.37 -10.04 6.67
C ASP A 246 11.30 -9.30 7.48
N GLY A 247 10.13 -9.08 6.88
CA GLY A 247 8.97 -8.52 7.58
C GLY A 247 8.46 -9.40 8.72
N TRP A 248 8.52 -10.72 8.58
CA TRP A 248 8.17 -11.64 9.68
C TRP A 248 9.22 -11.62 10.79
N ARG A 249 10.51 -11.64 10.45
CA ARG A 249 11.62 -11.55 11.41
C ARG A 249 11.59 -10.26 12.21
N ALA A 250 11.29 -9.12 11.58
CA ALA A 250 11.22 -7.83 12.26
C ALA A 250 10.07 -7.69 13.27
N ARG A 251 9.06 -8.58 13.21
CA ARG A 251 7.94 -8.62 14.16
C ARG A 251 8.15 -9.63 15.30
N ALA A 252 9.07 -10.57 15.14
CA ALA A 252 9.35 -11.64 16.09
C ALA A 252 10.24 -11.14 17.22
#